data_AF-A0A535XIR9-F1
#
_entry.id   AF-A0A535XIR9-F1
#
_cell.length_a   1.000
_cell.length_b   1.000
_cell.length_c   1.000
_cell.angle_alpha   90.00
_cell.angle_beta   90.00
_cell.angle_gamma   90.00
#
_symmetry.space_group_name_H-M   'P 1'
#
loop_
_entity.id
_entity.type
_entity.pdbx_description
1 polymer ?
#
loop_
_entity_poly.entity_id
_entity_poly.type
_entity_poly.pdbx_seq_one_letter_code
_entity_poly.pdbx_strand_id
1 'polypeptide(L)'
;MVMASYPDTAFLEHAGLEITPQLEAMARQKNEALAFGSGRLVPDEYVRQFAWVGTPAEVAEQIAAVVDSGFGTIVFVPQPLGADLEPTLRKFAQEVIPRVHASLGLVTGGMR
;
A
#
# COMPACT_ATOMS: atom_id res chain seq x y z
N MET A 1 1.78 -9.18 -3.66
CA MET A 1 1.52 -9.81 -4.98
C MET A 1 2.71 -10.58 -5.57
N VAL A 2 3.81 -10.84 -4.84
CA VAL A 2 4.99 -11.55 -5.40
C VAL A 2 4.66 -12.97 -5.91
N MET A 3 3.84 -13.72 -5.16
CA MET A 3 3.43 -15.08 -5.54
C MET A 3 2.63 -15.12 -6.85
N ALA A 4 1.80 -14.11 -7.13
CA ALA A 4 1.01 -14.04 -8.36
C ALA A 4 1.91 -13.85 -9.60
N SER A 5 2.89 -12.94 -9.52
CA SER A 5 3.79 -12.58 -10.62
C SER A 5 4.88 -13.63 -10.90
N TYR A 6 5.26 -14.45 -9.92
CA TYR A 6 6.31 -15.46 -10.07
C TYR A 6 6.06 -16.42 -11.27
N PRO A 7 7.06 -16.75 -12.13
CA PRO A 7 8.49 -16.47 -11.97
C PRO A 7 8.94 -15.07 -12.39
N ASP A 8 8.04 -14.23 -12.93
CA ASP A 8 8.41 -12.86 -13.28
C ASP A 8 8.56 -11.99 -12.02
N THR A 9 9.80 -11.57 -11.79
CA THR A 9 10.22 -10.76 -10.64
C THR A 9 10.87 -9.45 -11.08
N ALA A 10 10.83 -9.09 -12.37
CA ALA A 10 11.47 -7.88 -12.89
C ALA A 10 10.94 -6.59 -12.23
N PHE A 11 9.70 -6.59 -11.75
CA PHE A 11 9.13 -5.47 -11.00
C PHE A 11 9.82 -5.21 -9.66
N LEU A 12 10.45 -6.22 -9.06
CA LEU A 12 11.26 -6.06 -7.84
C LEU A 12 12.57 -5.34 -8.18
N GLU A 13 13.25 -5.79 -9.23
CA GLU A 13 14.49 -5.15 -9.70
C GLU A 13 14.25 -3.68 -10.07
N HIS A 14 13.14 -3.38 -10.76
CA HIS A 14 12.76 -2.00 -11.10
C HIS A 14 12.50 -1.14 -9.87
N ALA A 15 12.02 -1.74 -8.78
CA ALA A 15 11.84 -1.09 -7.48
C ALA A 15 13.13 -1.07 -6.63
N GLY A 16 14.25 -1.58 -7.13
CA GLY A 16 15.52 -1.69 -6.40
C GLY A 16 15.50 -2.75 -5.29
N LEU A 17 14.69 -3.80 -5.46
CA LEU A 17 14.45 -4.86 -4.48
C LEU A 17 14.93 -6.23 -5.01
N GLU A 18 15.41 -7.08 -4.11
CA GLU A 18 15.84 -8.45 -4.42
C GLU A 18 14.96 -9.50 -3.74
N ILE A 19 14.44 -10.47 -4.52
CA ILE A 19 13.62 -11.54 -3.94
C ILE A 19 14.45 -12.41 -3.00
N THR A 20 14.01 -12.50 -1.74
CA THR A 20 14.68 -13.36 -0.76
C THR A 20 14.44 -14.84 -1.08
N PRO A 21 15.38 -15.75 -0.77
CA PRO A 21 15.19 -17.18 -1.00
C PRO A 21 13.93 -17.76 -0.34
N GLN A 22 13.57 -17.25 0.84
CA GLN A 22 12.36 -17.67 1.57
C GLN A 22 11.09 -17.20 0.86
N LEU A 23 11.08 -15.97 0.36
CA LEU A 23 9.95 -15.42 -0.38
C LEU A 23 9.81 -16.10 -1.75
N GLU A 24 10.92 -16.43 -2.40
CA GLU A 24 10.94 -17.21 -3.65
C GLU A 24 10.37 -18.61 -3.44
N ALA A 25 10.85 -19.33 -2.42
CA ALA A 25 10.36 -20.67 -2.08
C ALA A 25 8.86 -20.67 -1.74
N MET A 26 8.35 -19.61 -1.10
CA MET A 26 6.92 -19.42 -0.88
C MET A 26 6.19 -19.17 -2.21
N ALA A 27 6.67 -18.24 -3.03
CA ALA A 27 6.04 -17.86 -4.30
C ALA A 27 5.91 -19.04 -5.28
N ARG A 28 6.91 -19.93 -5.32
CA ARG A 28 6.88 -21.17 -6.13
C ARG A 28 5.73 -22.10 -5.80
N GLN A 29 5.19 -22.06 -4.58
CA GLN A 29 4.13 -22.98 -4.15
C GLN A 29 2.75 -22.60 -4.70
N LYS A 30 2.56 -21.37 -5.21
CA LYS A 30 1.30 -20.88 -5.79
C LYS A 30 0.07 -21.14 -4.89
N ASN A 31 0.27 -21.02 -3.57
CA ASN A 31 -0.76 -21.27 -2.57
C ASN A 31 -1.14 -19.95 -1.89
N GLU A 32 -2.39 -19.51 -2.10
CA GLU A 32 -2.89 -18.25 -1.57
C GLU A 32 -2.94 -18.21 -0.05
N ALA A 33 -3.39 -19.29 0.60
CA ALA A 33 -3.48 -19.36 2.06
C ALA A 33 -2.09 -19.20 2.71
N LEU A 34 -1.07 -19.84 2.12
CA LEU A 34 0.32 -19.66 2.57
C LEU A 34 0.83 -18.25 2.30
N ALA A 35 0.49 -17.65 1.16
CA ALA A 35 0.89 -16.28 0.84
C ALA A 35 0.30 -15.27 1.84
N PHE A 36 -0.98 -15.38 2.20
CA PHE A 36 -1.60 -14.52 3.20
C PHE A 36 -0.95 -14.66 4.59
N GLY A 37 -0.55 -15.87 4.98
CA GLY A 37 0.17 -16.12 6.24
C GLY A 37 1.66 -15.73 6.22
N SER A 38 2.20 -15.36 5.06
CA SER A 38 3.64 -15.17 4.87
C SER A 38 4.14 -13.73 5.07
N GLY A 39 3.30 -12.82 5.59
CA GLY A 39 3.65 -11.39 5.73
C GLY A 39 5.00 -11.14 6.40
N ARG A 40 5.38 -11.97 7.39
CA ARG A 40 6.70 -11.92 8.07
C ARG A 40 7.92 -12.19 7.19
N LEU A 41 7.72 -12.72 5.98
CA LEU A 41 8.79 -12.98 4.99
C LEU A 41 8.99 -11.80 4.05
N VAL A 42 8.08 -10.82 4.06
CA VAL A 42 8.14 -9.64 3.22
C VAL A 42 8.96 -8.58 3.94
N PRO A 43 10.11 -8.16 3.39
CA PRO A 43 10.91 -7.10 3.99
C PRO A 43 10.16 -5.76 4.03
N ASP A 44 10.48 -4.89 4.98
CA ASP A 44 9.78 -3.61 5.16
C ASP A 44 9.91 -2.70 3.94
N GLU A 45 11.04 -2.75 3.25
CA GLU A 45 11.28 -2.00 2.01
C GLU A 45 10.31 -2.39 0.89
N TYR A 46 9.85 -3.64 0.84
CA TYR A 46 8.81 -4.06 -0.11
C TYR A 46 7.48 -3.39 0.20
N VAL A 47 7.13 -3.36 1.49
CA VAL A 47 5.87 -2.78 1.95
C VAL A 47 5.82 -1.29 1.56
N ARG A 48 6.93 -0.56 1.74
CA ARG A 48 7.02 0.86 1.39
C ARG A 48 6.91 1.14 -0.11
N GLN A 49 7.33 0.22 -0.98
CA GLN A 49 7.25 0.39 -2.42
C GLN A 49 5.86 0.06 -3.00
N PHE A 50 5.15 -0.89 -2.39
CA PHE A 50 3.93 -1.46 -2.98
C PHE A 50 2.64 -1.19 -2.19
N ALA A 51 2.72 -0.55 -1.03
CA ALA A 51 1.56 -0.24 -0.20
C ALA A 51 1.71 1.10 0.52
N TRP A 52 0.58 1.74 0.80
CA TRP A 52 0.55 2.86 1.73
C TRP A 52 0.35 2.36 3.15
N VAL A 53 1.41 2.43 3.94
CA VAL A 53 1.44 1.90 5.30
C VAL A 53 2.10 2.91 6.24
N GLY A 54 1.55 3.02 7.45
CA GLY A 54 2.07 3.88 8.50
C GLY A 54 0.97 4.56 9.30
N THR A 55 1.36 5.60 10.02
CA THR A 55 0.46 6.56 10.65
C THR A 55 -0.35 7.33 9.60
N PRO A 56 -1.48 7.97 9.98
CA PRO A 56 -2.26 8.79 9.04
C PRO A 56 -1.45 9.91 8.37
N ALA A 57 -0.45 10.46 9.05
CA ALA A 57 0.43 11.49 8.48
C ALA A 57 1.32 10.91 7.38
N GLU A 58 2.01 9.80 7.66
CA GLU A 58 2.87 9.12 6.68
C GLU A 58 2.08 8.65 5.45
N VAL A 59 0.86 8.13 5.65
CA VAL A 59 0.00 7.72 4.53
C VAL A 59 -0.46 8.94 3.72
N ALA A 60 -0.77 10.07 4.36
CA ALA A 60 -1.14 11.29 3.66
C ALA A 60 0.02 11.84 2.81
N GLU A 61 1.25 11.81 3.33
CA GLU A 61 2.45 12.21 2.58
C GLU A 61 2.68 11.33 1.35
N GLN A 62 2.53 10.00 1.50
CA GLN A 62 2.65 9.06 0.38
C GLN A 62 1.61 9.32 -0.72
N ILE A 63 0.37 9.62 -0.33
CA ILE A 63 -0.71 9.96 -1.27
C ILE A 63 -0.45 11.31 -1.94
N ALA A 64 -0.04 12.33 -1.17
CA ALA A 64 0.24 13.66 -1.71
C ALA A 64 1.34 13.61 -2.79
N ALA A 65 2.41 12.84 -2.56
CA ALA A 65 3.46 12.65 -3.56
C ALA A 65 2.95 12.06 -4.88
N VAL A 66 1.98 11.15 -4.83
CA VAL A 66 1.33 10.59 -6.02
C VAL A 66 0.47 11.64 -6.72
N VAL A 67 -0.32 12.41 -5.98
CA VAL A 67 -1.18 13.46 -6.57
C VAL A 67 -0.33 14.58 -7.19
N ASP A 68 0.75 15.01 -6.53
CA ASP A 68 1.72 15.99 -7.05
C ASP A 68 2.39 15.53 -8.34
N SER A 69 2.49 14.22 -8.56
CA SER A 69 2.99 13.63 -9.82
C SER A 69 1.96 13.71 -10.96
N GLY A 70 0.79 14.32 -10.74
CA GLY A 70 -0.24 14.57 -11.76
C GLY A 70 -1.42 13.59 -11.75
N PHE A 71 -1.49 12.68 -10.78
CA PHE A 71 -2.59 11.72 -10.68
C PHE A 71 -3.82 12.36 -10.02
N GLY A 72 -4.93 12.43 -10.75
CA GLY A 72 -6.18 13.04 -10.27
C GLY A 72 -7.17 12.06 -9.61
N THR A 73 -6.87 10.76 -9.57
CA THR A 73 -7.76 9.75 -8.98
C THR A 73 -6.93 8.61 -8.42
N ILE A 74 -7.33 8.14 -7.23
CA ILE A 74 -6.69 7.06 -6.51
C ILE A 74 -7.73 5.98 -6.19
N VAL A 75 -7.38 4.73 -6.47
CA VAL A 75 -8.09 3.55 -5.97
C VAL A 75 -7.21 2.94 -4.89
N PHE A 76 -7.80 2.66 -3.72
CA PHE A 76 -7.11 1.98 -2.64
C PHE A 76 -7.93 0.79 -2.15
N VAL A 77 -7.25 -0.27 -1.74
CA VAL A 77 -7.86 -1.47 -1.18
C VAL A 77 -7.51 -1.50 0.31
N PRO A 78 -8.42 -1.05 1.20
CA PRO A 78 -8.15 -1.02 2.62
C PRO A 78 -7.96 -2.43 3.17
N GLN A 79 -6.98 -2.59 4.06
CA GLN A 79 -6.77 -3.81 4.83
C GLN A 79 -7.18 -3.54 6.28
N PRO A 80 -7.98 -4.41 6.92
CA PRO A 80 -8.38 -4.19 8.30
C PRO A 80 -7.18 -4.40 9.24
N LEU A 81 -7.00 -3.50 10.21
CA LEU A 81 -6.02 -3.67 11.30
C LEU A 81 -6.53 -4.60 12.43
N GLY A 82 -7.67 -5.25 12.20
CA GLY A 82 -8.36 -6.14 13.13
C GLY A 82 -9.40 -6.97 12.40
N ALA A 83 -10.50 -7.32 13.07
CA ALA A 83 -11.57 -8.11 12.44
C ALA A 83 -12.47 -7.30 11.49
N ASP A 84 -12.51 -5.97 11.65
CA ASP A 84 -13.42 -5.08 10.92
C ASP A 84 -12.67 -4.00 10.13
N LEU A 85 -13.21 -3.70 8.96
CA LEU A 85 -12.72 -2.70 8.02
C LEU A 85 -13.17 -1.29 8.38
N GLU A 86 -14.35 -1.14 8.98
CA GLU A 86 -14.98 0.16 9.26
C GLU A 86 -14.04 1.13 10.01
N PRO A 87 -13.31 0.73 11.07
CA PRO A 87 -12.39 1.63 11.75
C PRO A 87 -11.27 2.16 10.85
N THR A 88 -10.77 1.34 9.93
CA THR A 88 -9.72 1.71 8.97
C THR A 88 -10.24 2.76 7.99
N LEU A 89 -11.43 2.53 7.42
CA LEU A 89 -12.09 3.48 6.51
C LEU A 89 -12.41 4.81 7.20
N ARG A 90 -12.94 4.75 8.42
CA ARG A 90 -13.23 5.92 9.25
C ARG A 90 -11.96 6.75 9.49
N LYS A 91 -10.88 6.09 9.91
CA LYS A 91 -9.59 6.74 10.14
C LYS A 91 -9.02 7.36 8.87
N PHE A 92 -9.11 6.65 7.75
CA PHE A 92 -8.68 7.17 6.45
C PHE A 92 -9.44 8.43 6.05
N ALA A 93 -10.78 8.40 6.13
CA ALA A 93 -11.63 9.53 5.78
C ALA A 93 -11.45 10.74 6.72
N GLN A 94 -11.31 10.50 8.03
CA GLN A 94 -11.24 11.55 9.03
C GLN A 94 -9.84 12.13 9.22
N GLU A 95 -8.79 11.34 8.96
CA GLU A 95 -7.43 11.74 9.26
C GLU A 95 -6.56 11.88 8.01
N VAL A 96 -6.63 10.94 7.06
CA VAL A 96 -5.73 10.95 5.89
C VAL A 96 -6.18 11.96 4.86
N ILE A 97 -7.42 11.87 4.38
CA ILE A 97 -7.93 12.75 3.31
C ILE A 97 -7.80 14.25 3.64
N PRO A 98 -8.16 14.72 4.86
CA PRO A 98 -7.98 16.14 5.19
C PRO A 98 -6.52 16.59 5.17
N ARG A 99 -5.58 15.71 5.54
CA ARG A 99 -4.14 16.02 5.52
C ARG A 99 -3.61 16.10 4.09
N VAL A 100 -4.05 15.20 3.20
CA VAL A 100 -3.73 15.26 1.76
C VAL A 100 -4.23 16.57 1.16
N HIS A 101 -5.48 16.95 1.45
CA HIS A 101 -6.01 18.22 0.96
C HIS A 101 -5.23 19.42 1.47
N ALA A 102 -4.90 19.43 2.77
CA ALA A 102 -4.11 20.51 3.36
C ALA A 102 -2.70 20.61 2.76
N SER A 103 -2.01 19.49 2.53
CA SER A 103 -0.66 19.49 1.95
C SER A 103 -0.64 19.99 0.51
N LEU A 104 -1.72 19.73 -0.24
CA LEU A 104 -1.86 20.12 -1.64
C LEU A 104 -2.55 21.48 -1.84
N GLY A 105 -2.93 22.17 -0.76
CA GLY A 105 -3.70 23.42 -0.83
C GLY A 105 -5.09 23.25 -1.46
N LEU A 106 -5.62 22.03 -1.49
CA LEU A 106 -6.96 21.74 -1.98
C LEU A 106 -7.97 22.16 -0.92
N VAL A 107 -8.84 23.11 -1.25
CA VAL A 107 -9.96 23.47 -0.37
C VAL A 107 -10.91 22.28 -0.35
N THR A 108 -11.32 21.82 0.83
CA THR A 108 -12.45 20.90 0.98
C THR A 108 -13.72 21.61 0.50
N GLY A 109 -13.93 21.59 -0.81
CA GLY A 109 -15.16 22.09 -1.42
C GLY A 109 -16.29 21.18 -0.96
N GLY A 110 -17.15 21.70 -0.10
CA GLY A 110 -18.46 21.11 0.11
C GLY A 110 -19.10 20.83 -1.24
N MET A 111 -19.64 19.63 -1.40
CA MET A 111 -20.50 19.27 -2.51
C MET A 111 -21.47 20.43 -2.80
N ARG A 112 -21.35 21.02 -3.99
CA ARG A 112 -22.42 21.81 -4.59
C ARG A 112 -23.41 20.87 -5.27
#